data_AF-A0A2W4TRJ7-F1
#
_entry.id   AF-A0A2W4TRJ7-F1
#
_cell.length_a   1.000
_cell.length_b   1.000
_cell.length_c   1.000
_cell.angle_alpha   90.00
_cell.angle_beta   90.00
_cell.angle_gamma   90.00
#
_symmetry.space_group_name_H-M   'P 1'
#
loop_
_entity.id
_entity.type
_entity.pdbx_description
1 polymer ?
#
loop_
_entity_poly.entity_id
_entity_poly.type
_entity_poly.pdbx_seq_one_letter_code
_entity_poly.pdbx_strand_id
1 'polypeptide(L)'
;QFEEVAPLKAQDFTAWLQANANRTRGEFVLLVHPQPATAEAEGSVDAAALRTLDVLLKELPLKTAVKLCAEITGQPRNALYDAALARREAADGSDD
;
A
#
# COMPACT_ATOMS: atom_id res chain seq x y z
N GLN A 1 -11.55 -14.87 -35.86
CA GLN A 1 -10.99 -13.76 -35.08
C GLN A 1 -10.83 -14.28 -33.65
N PHE A 2 -9.62 -14.33 -33.10
CA PHE A 2 -9.32 -14.94 -31.80
C PHE A 2 -8.89 -13.86 -30.79
N GLU A 3 -9.73 -12.86 -30.57
CA GLU A 3 -9.50 -11.82 -29.57
C GLU A 3 -10.52 -12.02 -28.45
N GLU A 4 -10.03 -12.22 -27.23
CA GLU A 4 -10.84 -12.39 -26.02
C GLU A 4 -10.39 -11.35 -24.98
N VAL A 5 -11.33 -10.57 -24.45
CA VAL A 5 -11.10 -9.64 -23.34
C VAL A 5 -11.93 -10.11 -22.15
N ALA A 6 -11.26 -10.42 -21.04
CA ALA A 6 -11.91 -10.94 -19.84
C ALA A 6 -11.49 -10.10 -18.61
N PRO A 7 -12.43 -9.40 -17.95
CA PRO A 7 -12.20 -8.86 -16.63
C PRO A 7 -12.39 -9.95 -15.57
N LEU A 8 -11.42 -10.12 -14.68
CA LEU A 8 -11.46 -11.09 -13.58
C LEU A 8 -10.65 -10.60 -12.38
N LYS A 9 -10.88 -11.19 -11.21
CA LYS A 9 -10.03 -10.95 -10.04
C LYS A 9 -8.65 -11.57 -10.29
N ALA A 10 -7.59 -10.91 -9.85
CA ALA A 10 -6.21 -11.37 -10.08
C ALA A 10 -5.98 -12.83 -9.61
N GLN A 11 -6.60 -13.23 -8.49
CA GLN A 11 -6.51 -14.59 -7.95
C GLN A 11 -7.10 -15.68 -8.87
N ASP A 12 -8.06 -15.32 -9.73
CA ASP A 12 -8.76 -16.28 -10.59
C ASP A 12 -8.03 -16.47 -11.94
N PHE A 13 -6.96 -15.70 -12.20
CA PHE A 13 -6.26 -15.68 -13.49
C PHE A 13 -5.68 -17.03 -13.88
N THR A 14 -5.04 -17.73 -12.94
CA THR A 14 -4.46 -19.05 -13.23
C THR A 14 -5.52 -20.04 -13.67
N ALA A 15 -6.65 -20.10 -12.96
CA ALA A 15 -7.76 -21.00 -13.31
C ALA A 15 -8.35 -20.64 -14.68
N TRP A 16 -8.54 -19.35 -14.97
CA TRP A 16 -9.03 -18.87 -16.25
C TRP A 16 -8.09 -19.22 -17.42
N LEU A 17 -6.78 -19.06 -17.23
CA LEU A 17 -5.78 -19.35 -18.28
C LEU A 17 -5.76 -20.86 -18.60
N GLN A 18 -5.82 -21.71 -17.58
CA GLN A 18 -5.77 -23.17 -17.75
C GLN A 18 -7.07 -23.76 -18.30
N ALA A 19 -8.20 -23.05 -18.21
CA ALA A 19 -9.49 -23.54 -18.68
C ALA A 19 -9.58 -23.66 -20.22
N ASN A 20 -8.68 -23.05 -20.98
CA ASN A 20 -8.68 -23.12 -22.44
C ASN A 20 -7.25 -23.11 -23.00
N ALA A 21 -6.83 -24.24 -23.58
CA ALA A 21 -5.48 -24.41 -24.15
C ALA A 21 -5.15 -23.42 -25.28
N ASN A 22 -6.14 -22.77 -25.91
CA ASN A 22 -5.87 -21.72 -26.90
C ASN A 22 -5.39 -20.41 -26.26
N ARG A 23 -5.69 -20.16 -24.98
CA ARG A 23 -5.27 -18.92 -24.27
C ARG A 23 -3.79 -18.89 -23.93
N THR A 24 -3.12 -20.04 -23.96
CA THR A 24 -1.66 -20.15 -23.78
C THR A 24 -0.90 -20.13 -25.10
N ARG A 25 -1.58 -19.93 -26.24
CA ARG A 25 -0.97 -19.89 -27.56
C ARG A 25 -0.87 -18.43 -28.01
N GLY A 26 0.35 -17.91 -28.08
CA GLY A 26 0.62 -16.54 -28.55
C GLY A 26 0.86 -15.55 -27.40
N GLU A 27 0.75 -14.26 -27.71
CA GLU A 27 0.96 -13.15 -26.78
C GLU A 27 -0.39 -12.61 -26.28
N PHE A 28 -0.41 -12.10 -25.04
CA PHE A 28 -1.57 -11.40 -24.48
C PHE A 28 -1.12 -10.23 -23.60
N VAL A 29 -2.05 -9.31 -23.33
CA VAL A 29 -1.82 -8.14 -22.48
C VAL A 29 -2.60 -8.31 -21.18
N LEU A 30 -1.95 -8.02 -20.05
CA LEU A 30 -2.60 -7.96 -18.74
C LEU A 30 -2.76 -6.49 -18.33
N LEU A 31 -4.00 -6.07 -18.08
CA LEU A 31 -4.30 -4.77 -17.50
C LEU A 31 -4.59 -4.96 -16.01
N VAL A 32 -3.72 -4.45 -15.15
CA VAL A 32 -3.92 -4.47 -13.70
C VAL A 32 -4.56 -3.16 -13.28
N HIS A 33 -5.81 -3.23 -12.83
CA HIS A 33 -6.46 -2.07 -12.23
C HIS A 33 -5.82 -1.74 -10.88
N PRO A 34 -5.61 -0.45 -10.56
CA PRO A 34 -5.24 -0.07 -9.21
C PRO A 34 -6.33 -0.59 -8.27
N GLN A 35 -5.91 -1.14 -7.13
CA GLN A 35 -6.86 -1.36 -6.05
C GLN A 35 -7.46 0.01 -5.72
N PRO A 36 -8.79 0.21 -5.84
CA PRO A 36 -9.38 1.45 -5.38
C PRO A 36 -8.92 1.62 -3.94
N ALA A 37 -8.42 2.81 -3.58
CA ALA A 37 -8.11 3.11 -2.20
C ALA A 37 -9.32 2.65 -1.40
N THR A 38 -9.16 1.55 -0.66
CA THR A 38 -10.15 1.15 0.34
C THR A 38 -10.39 2.43 1.11
N ALA A 39 -11.65 2.78 1.39
CA ALA A 39 -11.92 3.86 2.32
C ALA A 39 -11.22 3.46 3.62
N GLU A 40 -9.98 3.92 3.73
CA GLU A 40 -9.08 3.83 4.85
C GLU A 40 -9.92 4.44 5.97
N ALA A 41 -10.24 3.63 6.99
CA ALA A 41 -11.13 4.03 8.07
C ALA A 41 -10.77 5.46 8.46
N GLU A 42 -11.74 6.39 8.42
CA GLU A 42 -11.49 7.82 8.60
C GLU A 42 -10.46 8.05 9.73
N GLY A 43 -9.23 8.45 9.35
CA GLY A 43 -8.11 8.61 10.28
C GLY A 43 -6.96 7.60 10.17
N SER A 44 -7.03 6.57 9.33
CA SER A 44 -5.86 5.70 9.09
C SER A 44 -4.87 6.38 8.13
N VAL A 45 -3.60 6.47 8.57
CA VAL A 45 -2.50 7.00 7.77
C VAL A 45 -2.16 6.00 6.65
N ASP A 46 -2.10 6.48 5.40
CA ASP A 46 -1.79 5.62 4.26
C ASP A 46 -0.38 4.98 4.37
N ALA A 47 -0.18 3.87 3.68
CA ALA A 47 1.06 3.11 3.74
C ALA A 47 2.31 3.88 3.26
N ALA A 48 2.17 4.84 2.34
CA ALA A 48 3.29 5.65 1.87
C ALA A 48 3.70 6.69 2.92
N ALA A 49 2.73 7.29 3.61
CA ALA A 49 2.95 8.21 4.70
C ALA A 49 3.57 7.52 5.92
N LEU A 50 3.13 6.31 6.23
CA LEU A 50 3.76 5.48 7.26
C LEU A 50 5.24 5.20 6.96
N ARG A 51 5.57 4.82 5.71
CA ARG A 51 6.97 4.62 5.30
C ARG A 51 7.80 5.90 5.38
N THR A 52 7.20 7.03 4.99
CA THR A 52 7.85 8.35 5.10
C THR A 52 8.15 8.68 6.54
N LEU A 53 7.19 8.45 7.44
CA LEU A 53 7.34 8.66 8.88
C LEU A 53 8.46 7.79 9.47
N ASP A 54 8.55 6.50 9.08
CA ASP A 54 9.58 5.58 9.54
C ASP A 54 11.00 6.03 9.17
N VAL A 55 11.18 6.59 7.97
CA VAL A 55 12.47 7.14 7.55
C VAL A 55 12.81 8.39 8.34
N LEU A 56 11.84 9.29 8.54
CA LEU A 56 12.07 10.55 9.26
C LEU A 56 12.37 10.32 10.74
N LEU A 57 11.72 9.35 11.39
CA LEU A 57 11.93 9.04 12.81
C LEU A 57 13.33 8.51 13.14
N LYS A 58 14.05 7.96 12.15
CA LYS A 58 15.45 7.50 12.33
C LYS A 58 16.43 8.66 12.48
N GLU A 59 16.14 9.78 11.81
CA GLU A 59 17.07 10.90 11.66
C GLU A 59 16.66 12.13 12.48
N LEU A 60 15.38 12.21 12.88
CA LEU A 60 14.80 13.42 13.44
C LEU A 60 14.01 13.17 14.73
N PRO A 61 13.98 14.15 15.65
CA PRO A 61 13.07 14.11 16.79
C PRO A 61 11.60 13.98 16.36
N LEU A 62 10.81 13.22 17.12
CA LEU A 62 9.42 12.86 16.82
C LEU A 62 8.56 14.05 16.33
N LYS A 63 8.64 15.19 17.03
CA LYS A 63 7.84 16.38 16.69
C LYS A 63 8.17 16.93 15.30
N THR A 64 9.43 16.87 14.90
CA THR A 64 9.94 17.34 13.60
C THR A 64 9.60 16.32 12.51
N ALA A 65 9.79 15.03 12.78
CA ALA A 65 9.41 13.95 11.87
C ALA A 65 7.92 13.99 11.52
N VAL A 66 7.04 14.11 12.52
CA VAL A 66 5.58 14.21 12.32
C VAL A 66 5.21 15.46 11.53
N LYS A 67 5.83 16.61 11.81
CA LYS A 67 5.58 17.86 11.08
C LYS A 67 5.94 17.70 9.60
N LEU A 68 7.15 17.23 9.30
CA LEU A 68 7.61 17.07 7.92
C LEU A 68 6.81 16.00 7.18
N CYS A 69 6.46 14.89 7.84
CA CYS A 69 5.62 13.87 7.24
C CYS A 69 4.25 14.43 6.83
N ALA A 70 3.63 15.26 7.68
CA ALA A 70 2.37 15.92 7.34
C ALA A 70 2.51 16.86 6.13
N GLU A 71 3.61 17.62 6.05
CA GLU A 71 3.89 18.52 4.92
C GLU A 71 4.16 17.76 3.61
N ILE A 72 4.83 16.60 3.66
CA ILE A 72 5.16 15.78 2.49
C ILE A 72 3.93 15.03 1.96
N THR A 73 3.10 14.50 2.86
CA THR A 73 2.06 13.52 2.53
C THR A 73 0.66 14.11 2.51
N GLY A 74 0.46 15.28 3.15
CA GLY A 74 -0.85 15.87 3.36
C GLY A 74 -1.70 15.17 4.42
N GLN A 75 -1.17 14.13 5.09
CA GLN A 75 -1.90 13.37 6.11
C GLN A 75 -2.10 14.19 7.40
N PRO A 76 -3.20 13.96 8.16
CA PRO A 76 -3.48 14.68 9.39
C PRO A 76 -2.38 14.50 10.43
N ARG A 77 -1.92 15.63 11.00
CA ARG A 77 -0.83 15.64 11.98
C ARG A 77 -1.12 14.78 13.21
N ASN A 78 -2.36 14.75 13.68
CA ASN A 78 -2.74 13.96 14.85
C ASN A 78 -2.62 12.47 14.58
N ALA A 79 -3.15 12.00 13.45
CA ALA A 79 -3.03 10.59 13.03
C ALA A 79 -1.56 10.17 12.85
N LEU A 80 -0.73 11.05 12.28
CA LEU A 80 0.71 10.82 12.16
C LEU A 80 1.44 10.80 13.51
N TYR A 81 0.98 11.59 14.48
CA TYR A 81 1.55 11.61 15.82
C TYR A 81 1.26 10.31 16.57
N ASP A 82 0.02 9.85 16.54
CA ASP A 82 -0.40 8.59 17.15
C ASP A 82 0.34 7.41 16.48
N ALA A 83 0.46 7.43 15.15
CA ALA A 83 1.23 6.43 14.40
C ALA A 83 2.72 6.43 14.77
N ALA A 84 3.31 7.60 15.07
CA ALA A 84 4.71 7.72 15.48
C ALA A 84 4.94 7.18 16.90
N LEU A 85 4.00 7.42 17.83
CA LEU A 85 4.09 6.88 19.19
C LEU A 85 4.03 5.35 19.18
N ALA A 86 3.05 4.78 18.48
CA ALA A 86 2.91 3.31 18.36
C ALA A 86 4.18 2.65 17.80
N ARG A 87 4.87 3.31 16.87
CA ARG A 87 6.14 2.82 16.30
C ARG A 87 7.30 2.88 17.27
N ARG A 88 7.37 3.93 18.09
CA ARG A 88 8.38 4.04 19.15
C ARG A 88 8.19 2.98 20.21
N GLU A 89 6.95 2.75 20.64
CA GLU A 89 6.62 1.68 21.59
C GLU A 89 6.95 0.29 21.03
N ALA A 90 6.67 0.04 19.75
CA ALA A 90 7.03 -1.22 19.09
C ALA A 90 8.55 -1.41 18.95
N ALA A 91 9.32 -0.33 18.78
CA ALA A 91 10.79 -0.39 18.74
C ALA A 91 11.39 -0.63 20.13
N ASP A 92 10.89 0.08 21.15
CA ASP A 92 11.37 -0.03 22.54
C ASP A 92 10.97 -1.37 23.20
N GLY A 93 9.91 -2.03 22.71
CA GLY A 93 9.46 -3.35 23.17
C GLY A 93 10.07 -4.56 22.45
N SER A 94 11.04 -4.35 21.54
CA SER A 94 11.68 -5.42 20.75
C SER A 94 13.06 -5.86 21.26
N ASP A 95 13.44 -5.42 22.47
CA ASP A 95 14.77 -5.59 23.07
C ASP A 95 14.75 -6.46 24.36
N ASP A 96 13.75 -7.33 24.53
CA ASP A 96 13.66 -8.37 25.59
C ASP A 96 13.58 -9.79 25.01
#